data_AF-A0A5N3X8Q2-F1
#
_entry.id   AF-A0A5N3X8Q2-F1
#
_cell.length_a   1.000
_cell.length_b   1.000
_cell.length_c   1.000
_cell.angle_alpha   90.00
_cell.angle_beta   90.00
_cell.angle_gamma   90.00
#
_symmetry.space_group_name_H-M   'P 1'
#
loop_
_entity.id
_entity.type
_entity.pdbx_description
1 polymer ?
#
loop_
_entity_poly.entity_id
_entity_poly.type
_entity_poly.pdbx_seq_one_letter_code
_entity_poly.pdbx_strand_id
1 'polypeptide(L)'
;MAQFVRNLAEKVPALVNAAVTYSKPQLAMFWYYAKVELVPPAPAEIPTAIQSLKKSINSAKTTLLNGLVATEVWMWFYVGEIIGKRGIIGYDV
;
A
#
# COMPACT_ATOMS: atom_id res chain seq x y z
N MET A 1 -35.95 19.10 12.62
CA MET A 1 -35.04 17.93 12.59
C MET A 1 -35.35 16.96 11.44
N ALA A 2 -36.56 16.42 11.31
CA ALA A 2 -36.87 15.41 10.27
C ALA A 2 -36.67 15.90 8.81
N GLN A 3 -37.06 17.14 8.47
CA GLN A 3 -36.87 17.71 7.13
C GLN A 3 -35.38 17.95 6.79
N PHE A 4 -34.56 18.32 7.78
CA PHE A 4 -33.13 18.52 7.60
C PHE A 4 -32.40 17.18 7.34
N VAL A 5 -32.76 16.14 8.08
CA VAL A 5 -32.25 14.77 7.86
C VAL A 5 -32.67 14.24 6.49
N ARG A 6 -33.88 14.54 6.04
CA ARG A 6 -34.39 14.15 4.71
C ARG A 6 -33.62 14.84 3.58
N ASN A 7 -33.40 16.14 3.68
CA ASN A 7 -32.58 16.91 2.74
C ASN A 7 -31.10 16.48 2.73
N LEU A 8 -30.56 16.03 3.87
CA LEU A 8 -29.22 15.46 3.96
C LEU A 8 -29.14 14.11 3.26
N ALA A 9 -30.12 13.22 3.53
CA ALA A 9 -30.22 11.91 2.88
C ALA A 9 -30.34 12.02 1.35
N GLU A 10 -31.02 13.05 0.84
CA GLU A 10 -31.12 13.34 -0.59
C GLU A 10 -29.80 13.84 -1.22
N LYS A 11 -28.93 14.48 -0.43
CA LYS A 11 -27.62 15.00 -0.88
C LYS A 11 -26.48 14.00 -0.71
N VAL A 12 -26.64 12.97 0.13
CA VAL A 12 -25.66 11.90 0.33
C VAL A 12 -25.31 11.18 -0.99
N PRO A 13 -26.26 10.79 -1.87
CA PRO A 13 -25.94 10.17 -3.16
C PRO A 13 -25.09 11.07 -4.06
N ALA A 14 -25.37 12.38 -4.07
CA ALA A 14 -24.60 13.34 -4.86
C ALA A 14 -23.16 13.46 -4.33
N LEU A 15 -22.98 13.48 -3.01
CA LEU A 15 -21.66 13.50 -2.37
C LEU A 15 -20.86 12.21 -2.65
N VAL A 16 -21.51 11.05 -2.57
CA VAL A 16 -20.89 9.76 -2.89
C VAL A 16 -20.48 9.71 -4.36
N ASN A 17 -21.34 10.15 -5.27
CA ASN A 17 -21.01 10.22 -6.69
C ASN A 17 -19.84 11.18 -6.95
N ALA A 18 -19.80 12.33 -6.29
CA ALA A 18 -18.67 13.26 -6.38
C ALA A 18 -17.36 12.60 -5.88
N ALA A 19 -17.41 11.93 -4.72
CA ALA A 19 -16.27 11.21 -4.17
C ALA A 19 -15.77 10.09 -5.10
N VAL A 20 -16.69 9.34 -5.73
CA VAL A 20 -16.36 8.29 -6.70
C VAL A 20 -15.75 8.88 -7.97
N THR A 21 -16.29 9.99 -8.48
CA THR A 21 -15.72 10.66 -9.67
C THR A 21 -14.32 11.20 -9.40
N TYR A 22 -14.06 11.65 -8.18
CA TYR A 22 -12.75 12.15 -7.76
C TYR A 22 -11.73 11.02 -7.55
N SER A 23 -12.13 9.92 -6.90
CA SER A 23 -11.22 8.83 -6.55
C SER A 23 -10.86 7.92 -7.73
N LYS A 24 -11.77 7.76 -8.71
CA LYS A 24 -11.55 6.92 -9.90
C LYS A 24 -10.21 7.18 -10.64
N PRO A 25 -9.87 8.41 -11.04
CA PRO A 25 -8.61 8.66 -11.76
C PRO A 25 -7.37 8.40 -10.88
N GLN A 26 -7.44 8.70 -9.58
CA GLN A 26 -6.32 8.46 -8.65
C GLN A 26 -6.08 6.96 -8.44
N LEU A 27 -7.16 6.20 -8.26
CA LEU A 27 -7.09 4.74 -8.15
C LEU A 27 -6.63 4.09 -9.45
N ALA A 28 -6.99 4.65 -10.61
CA ALA A 28 -6.50 4.16 -11.90
C ALA A 28 -4.98 4.33 -12.05
N MET A 29 -4.44 5.49 -11.64
CA MET A 29 -2.99 5.72 -11.62
C MET A 29 -2.28 4.81 -10.61
N PHE A 30 -2.84 4.66 -9.41
CA PHE A 30 -2.33 3.71 -8.41
C PHE A 30 -2.30 2.29 -8.97
N TRP A 31 -3.39 1.84 -9.62
CA TRP A 31 -3.49 0.51 -10.21
C TRP A 31 -2.46 0.28 -11.32
N TYR A 32 -2.22 1.29 -12.16
CA TYR A 32 -1.22 1.24 -13.22
C TYR A 32 0.19 0.95 -12.66
N TYR A 33 0.61 1.69 -11.63
CA TYR A 33 1.93 1.49 -11.00
C TYR A 33 2.00 0.24 -10.14
N ALA A 34 0.95 -0.05 -9.36
CA ALA A 34 0.87 -1.25 -8.54
C ALA A 34 1.04 -2.53 -9.38
N LYS A 35 0.50 -2.55 -10.61
CA LYS A 35 0.65 -3.68 -11.52
C LYS A 35 2.09 -3.91 -12.01
N VAL A 36 2.95 -2.89 -11.99
CA VAL A 36 4.34 -3.04 -12.43
C VAL A 36 5.28 -3.22 -11.26
N GLU A 37 5.04 -2.52 -10.15
CA GLU A 37 5.98 -2.45 -9.03
C GLU A 37 5.64 -3.41 -7.88
N LEU A 38 4.36 -3.73 -7.67
CA LEU A 38 3.91 -4.60 -6.58
C LEU A 38 3.57 -6.03 -7.05
N VAL A 39 3.86 -6.36 -8.31
CA VAL A 39 3.67 -7.72 -8.82
C VAL A 39 4.77 -8.63 -8.27
N PRO A 40 4.42 -9.84 -7.78
CA PRO A 40 5.42 -10.80 -7.34
C PRO A 40 6.39 -11.07 -8.50
N PRO A 41 7.71 -10.93 -8.28
CA PRO A 41 8.71 -11.07 -9.32
C PRO A 41 8.72 -12.49 -9.90
N ALA A 42 9.12 -12.61 -11.16
CA ALA A 42 9.25 -13.91 -11.79
C ALA A 42 10.35 -14.73 -11.07
N PRO A 43 10.21 -16.07 -10.95
CA PRO A 43 11.22 -16.90 -10.29
C PRO A 43 12.64 -16.77 -10.88
N ALA A 44 12.74 -16.40 -12.16
CA ALA A 44 14.00 -16.16 -12.85
C ALA A 44 14.76 -14.91 -12.37
N GLU A 45 14.10 -13.98 -11.67
CA GLU A 45 14.70 -12.73 -11.17
C GLU A 45 15.28 -12.89 -9.75
N ILE A 46 14.90 -13.97 -9.06
CA ILE A 46 15.38 -14.28 -7.69
C ILE A 46 16.91 -14.41 -7.62
N PRO A 47 17.60 -15.11 -8.54
CA PRO A 47 19.06 -15.22 -8.51
C PRO A 47 19.75 -13.86 -8.63
N THR A 48 19.20 -12.96 -9.47
CA THR A 48 19.72 -11.60 -9.68
C THR A 48 19.53 -10.72 -8.43
N ALA A 49 18.40 -10.88 -7.73
CA ALA A 49 18.15 -10.21 -6.46
C ALA A 49 19.15 -10.64 -5.37
N ILE A 50 19.44 -11.95 -5.27
CA ILE A 50 20.42 -12.50 -4.32
C ILE A 50 21.84 -11.97 -4.62
N GLN A 51 22.22 -11.87 -5.90
CA GLN A 51 23.51 -11.30 -6.30
C GLN A 51 23.60 -9.81 -5.96
N SER A 52 22.53 -9.05 -6.16
CA SER A 52 22.45 -7.62 -5.83
C SER A 52 22.60 -7.37 -4.32
N LEU A 53 21.99 -8.22 -3.49
CA LEU A 53 22.13 -8.16 -2.03
C LEU A 53 23.58 -8.38 -1.58
N LYS A 54 24.28 -9.38 -2.14
CA LYS A 54 25.71 -9.63 -1.85
C LYS A 54 26.59 -8.43 -2.22
N LYS A 55 26.28 -7.73 -3.31
CA LYS A 55 27.02 -6.54 -3.74
C LYS A 55 26.75 -5.32 -2.85
N SER A 56 25.52 -5.18 -2.33
CA SER A 56 25.13 -4.07 -1.46
C SER A 56 25.81 -4.12 -0.09
N ILE A 57 26.02 -5.32 0.47
CA ILE A 57 26.74 -5.52 1.75
C ILE A 57 28.18 -4.97 1.70
N ASN A 58 28.82 -5.01 0.53
CA ASN A 58 30.19 -4.54 0.35
C ASN A 58 30.28 -3.01 0.11
N SER A 59 29.16 -2.30 -0.02
CA SER A 59 29.11 -0.88 -0.39
C SER A 59 28.47 -0.02 0.70
N ALA A 60 29.29 0.63 1.52
CA ALA A 60 28.86 1.45 2.66
C ALA A 60 28.33 2.87 2.29
N LYS A 61 28.18 3.19 1.00
CA LYS A 61 28.07 4.60 0.54
C LYS A 61 26.68 5.23 0.59
N THR A 62 25.61 4.48 0.89
CA THR A 62 24.22 5.03 0.91
C THR A 62 23.40 4.52 2.10
N THR A 63 23.96 4.63 3.31
CA THR A 63 23.36 4.09 4.55
C THR A 63 21.96 4.65 4.87
N LEU A 64 21.69 5.93 4.61
CA LEU A 64 20.39 6.54 4.91
C LEU A 64 19.27 6.08 3.96
N LEU A 65 19.50 6.13 2.65
CA LEU A 65 18.50 5.67 1.65
C LEU A 65 18.28 4.17 1.76
N ASN A 66 19.35 3.38 1.89
CA ASN A 66 19.24 1.94 2.10
C ASN A 66 18.55 1.61 3.42
N GLY A 67 18.74 2.42 4.46
CA GLY A 67 18.04 2.30 5.74
C GLY A 67 16.54 2.58 5.63
N LEU A 68 16.14 3.56 4.82
CA LEU A 68 14.73 3.91 4.58
C LEU A 68 14.03 2.78 3.80
N VAL A 69 14.67 2.27 2.75
CA VAL A 69 14.19 1.09 2.00
C VAL A 69 14.12 -0.16 2.90
N ALA A 70 15.11 -0.38 3.76
CA ALA A 70 15.08 -1.50 4.71
C ALA A 70 13.92 -1.37 5.72
N THR A 71 13.64 -0.15 6.18
CA THR A 71 12.50 0.12 7.06
C THR A 71 11.18 -0.13 6.35
N GLU A 72 11.06 0.27 5.08
CA GLU A 72 9.88 0.00 4.25
C GLU A 72 9.63 -1.50 4.08
N VAL A 73 10.67 -2.28 3.77
CA VAL A 73 10.57 -3.76 3.68
C VAL A 73 10.16 -4.36 5.03
N TRP A 74 10.64 -3.81 6.15
CA TRP A 74 10.25 -4.27 7.48
C TRP A 74 8.77 -3.96 7.80
N MET A 75 8.24 -2.82 7.33
CA MET A 75 6.82 -2.50 7.47
C MET A 75 5.93 -3.47 6.69
N TRP A 76 6.37 -3.98 5.53
CA TRP A 76 5.65 -5.02 4.78
C TRP A 76 5.46 -6.32 5.58
N PHE A 77 6.41 -6.67 6.46
CA PHE A 77 6.26 -7.80 7.38
C PHE A 77 5.08 -7.59 8.34
N TYR A 78 4.98 -6.39 8.94
CA TYR A 78 3.86 -6.05 9.84
C TYR A 78 2.51 -5.98 9.11
N VAL A 79 2.48 -5.57 7.84
CA VAL A 79 1.26 -5.66 7.02
C VAL A 79 0.82 -7.12 6.87
N GLY A 80 1.75 -8.05 6.66
CA GLY A 80 1.48 -9.49 6.69
C GLY A 80 0.94 -9.97 8.04
N GLU A 81 1.48 -9.45 9.14
CA GLU A 81 1.01 -9.75 10.50
C GLU A 81 -0.42 -9.25 10.75
N ILE A 82 -0.77 -8.06 10.25
CA ILE A 82 -2.13 -7.51 10.32
C ILE A 82 -3.12 -8.40 9.56
N ILE A 83 -2.73 -8.89 8.37
CA ILE A 83 -3.54 -9.85 7.60
C ILE A 83 -3.69 -11.18 8.36
N GLY A 84 -2.61 -11.68 8.97
CA GLY A 84 -2.62 -12.92 9.76
C GLY A 84 -3.49 -12.83 11.01
N LYS A 85 -3.44 -11.70 11.72
CA LYS A 85 -4.29 -11.38 12.89
C LYS A 85 -5.74 -11.11 12.53
N ARG A 86 -6.00 -10.68 11.29
CA ARG A 86 -7.30 -10.17 10.83
C ARG A 86 -7.78 -8.94 11.61
N GLY A 87 -6.85 -8.18 12.19
CA GLY A 87 -7.14 -7.04 13.05
C GLY A 87 -6.09 -5.97 12.90
N ILE A 88 -6.53 -4.71 12.84
CA ILE A 88 -5.65 -3.53 12.75
C ILE A 88 -5.05 -3.22 14.13
N ILE A 89 -5.76 -3.53 15.21
CA ILE A 89 -5.38 -3.22 16.58
C ILE A 89 -5.38 -4.51 17.40
N GLY A 90 -4.22 -4.86 17.95
CA GLY A 90 -4.07 -5.99 18.86
C GLY A 90 -4.34 -7.35 18.20
N TYR A 91 -4.25 -8.40 19.03
CA TYR A 91 -4.80 -9.71 18.71
C TYR A 91 -6.21 -9.77 19.30
N ASP A 92 -7.15 -10.33 18.55
CA ASP A 92 -8.49 -10.65 19.06
C ASP A 92 -8.34 -11.85 20.00
N VAL A 93 -8.26 -11.58 21.31
CA VAL A 93 -8.03 -12.55 22.39
C VAL A 93 -9.31 -12.85 23.17
#